data_AF-S7U1D3-F1
#
_entry.id   AF-S7U1D3-F1
#
_cell.length_a   1.000
_cell.length_b   1.000
_cell.length_c   1.000
_cell.angle_alpha   90.00
_cell.angle_beta   90.00
_cell.angle_gamma   90.00
#
_symmetry.space_group_name_H-M   'P 1'
#
loop_
_entity.id
_entity.type
_entity.pdbx_description
1 polymer ?
#
loop_
_entity_poly.entity_id
_entity_poly.type
_entity_poly.pdbx_seq_one_letter_code
_entity_poly.pdbx_strand_id
1 'polypeptide(L)'
;TNRILYPKGIAIQAKQFARYIESKDTRLVTVGQERYRVYRYEGAIHGLDDAVVLLAWKADQPMTPEHLHCVLSTDRELGDEDILRYYAQRWTIECFFRQAKDQLKLDGYRVRHIRAVKRYWAVVLLACVYSIAESQQNLSAGLELLRSRKGHSVVEFIYNAAKQEIPIDVIKKQLHVA
;
A
#
# COMPACT_ATOMS: atom_id res chain seq x y z
N THR A 1 12.35 16.53 3.15
CA THR A 1 13.09 15.68 2.22
C THR A 1 14.55 16.12 2.16
N ASN A 2 15.49 15.19 2.03
CA ASN A 2 16.93 15.46 1.91
C ASN A 2 17.42 15.40 0.45
N ARG A 3 16.50 15.42 -0.52
CA ARG A 3 16.82 15.36 -1.95
C ARG A 3 17.58 16.62 -2.38
N ILE A 4 18.65 16.42 -3.13
CA ILE A 4 19.44 17.47 -3.77
C ILE A 4 18.99 17.60 -5.23
N LEU A 5 18.69 18.82 -5.62
CA LEU A 5 18.34 19.22 -6.99
C LEU A 5 19.50 20.04 -7.57
N TYR A 6 19.58 20.13 -8.89
CA TYR A 6 20.60 20.92 -9.60
C TYR A 6 19.97 21.97 -10.53
N PRO A 7 19.10 22.88 -10.04
CA PRO A 7 18.59 23.98 -10.85
C PRO A 7 19.77 24.82 -11.37
N LYS A 8 19.84 24.98 -12.69
CA LYS A 8 20.95 25.67 -13.38
C LYS A 8 22.33 25.10 -13.02
N GLY A 9 22.41 23.81 -12.69
CA GLY A 9 23.65 23.12 -12.32
C GLY A 9 24.12 23.33 -10.88
N ILE A 10 23.39 24.10 -10.06
CA ILE A 10 23.78 24.40 -8.68
C ILE A 10 23.11 23.42 -7.73
N ALA A 11 23.91 22.67 -6.96
CA ALA A 11 23.40 21.75 -5.95
C ALA A 11 22.67 22.51 -4.83
N ILE A 12 21.40 22.19 -4.63
CA ILE A 12 20.57 22.78 -3.56
C ILE A 12 19.60 21.73 -3.01
N GLN A 13 19.36 21.75 -1.70
CA GLN A 13 18.34 20.87 -1.13
C GLN A 13 16.95 21.32 -1.57
N ALA A 14 16.07 20.37 -1.91
CA ALA A 14 14.71 20.67 -2.33
C ALA A 14 13.94 21.56 -1.33
N LYS A 15 14.17 21.37 -0.02
CA LYS A 15 13.59 22.22 1.05
C LYS A 15 14.10 23.66 1.03
N GLN A 16 15.36 23.87 0.65
CA GLN A 16 15.93 25.21 0.50
C GLN A 16 15.43 25.85 -0.79
N PHE A 17 15.43 25.11 -1.89
CA PHE A 17 14.92 25.56 -3.18
C PHE A 17 13.45 25.98 -3.12
N ALA A 18 12.63 25.23 -2.38
CA ALA A 18 11.23 25.53 -2.13
C ALA A 18 10.95 26.94 -1.59
N ARG A 19 11.91 27.57 -0.88
CA ARG A 19 11.73 28.93 -0.33
C ARG A 19 11.70 30.01 -1.40
N TYR A 20 12.18 29.70 -2.61
CA TYR A 20 12.19 30.61 -3.74
C TYR A 20 10.98 30.41 -4.68
N ILE A 21 10.08 29.48 -4.35
CA ILE A 21 8.91 29.17 -5.17
C ILE A 21 7.71 29.93 -4.61
N GLU A 22 7.11 30.78 -5.44
CA GLU A 22 5.88 31.48 -5.11
C GLU A 22 4.66 30.73 -5.64
N SER A 23 3.49 31.08 -5.10
CA SER A 23 2.19 30.53 -5.54
C SER A 23 1.96 30.65 -7.05
N LYS A 24 2.45 31.74 -7.68
CA LYS A 24 2.35 32.00 -9.12
C LYS A 24 3.19 31.06 -9.98
N ASP A 25 4.22 30.46 -9.39
CA ASP A 25 5.12 29.52 -10.07
C ASP A 25 4.58 28.08 -10.02
N THR A 26 3.45 27.88 -9.33
CA THR A 26 2.82 26.57 -9.16
C THR A 26 1.59 26.39 -10.04
N ARG A 27 1.32 25.14 -10.40
CA ARG A 27 0.05 24.71 -10.99
C ARG A 27 -0.81 24.05 -9.92
N LEU A 28 -2.12 24.25 -10.04
CA LEU A 28 -3.07 23.58 -9.17
C LEU A 28 -3.46 22.25 -9.80
N VAL A 29 -3.22 21.16 -9.09
CA VAL A 29 -3.45 19.79 -9.55
C VAL A 29 -4.41 19.11 -8.57
N THR A 30 -5.39 18.39 -9.08
CA THR A 30 -6.38 17.68 -8.26
C THR A 30 -6.14 16.19 -8.38
N VAL A 31 -6.04 15.47 -7.26
CA VAL A 31 -5.89 14.00 -7.24
C VAL A 31 -6.91 13.43 -6.28
N GLY A 32 -7.93 12.76 -6.83
CA GLY A 32 -9.07 12.30 -6.04
C GLY A 32 -9.84 13.50 -5.46
N GLN A 33 -9.93 13.57 -4.14
CA GLN A 33 -10.59 14.68 -3.41
C GLN A 33 -9.61 15.77 -2.94
N GLU A 34 -8.31 15.55 -3.14
CA GLU A 34 -7.26 16.44 -2.64
C GLU A 34 -6.76 17.36 -3.74
N ARG A 35 -6.43 18.60 -3.38
CA ARG A 35 -5.87 19.60 -4.30
C ARG A 35 -4.48 20.00 -3.85
N TYR A 36 -3.57 20.13 -4.80
CA TYR A 36 -2.16 20.41 -4.56
C TYR A 36 -1.69 21.59 -5.40
N ARG A 37 -0.89 22.46 -4.81
CA ARG A 37 -0.02 23.39 -5.55
C ARG A 37 1.27 22.66 -5.86
N VAL A 38 1.61 22.58 -7.14
CA VAL A 38 2.71 21.76 -7.63
C VAL A 38 3.66 22.63 -8.45
N TYR A 39 4.94 22.57 -8.09
CA TYR A 39 6.03 23.04 -8.93
C TYR A 39 6.75 21.82 -9.51
N ARG A 40 6.95 21.81 -10.83
CA ARG A 40 7.64 20.75 -11.54
C ARG A 40 9.08 21.15 -11.80
N TYR A 41 10.01 20.45 -11.17
CA TYR A 41 11.43 20.50 -11.52
C TYR A 41 11.74 19.37 -12.49
N GLU A 42 12.33 19.69 -13.64
CA GLU A 42 12.91 18.71 -14.56
C GLU A 42 14.42 18.92 -14.67
N GLY A 43 15.18 17.83 -14.53
CA GLY A 43 16.62 17.83 -14.72
C GLY A 43 17.34 16.93 -13.73
N ALA A 44 18.63 17.19 -13.55
CA ALA A 44 19.51 16.34 -12.77
C ALA A 44 19.18 16.33 -11.28
N ILE A 45 19.29 15.15 -10.69
CA ILE A 45 19.31 14.92 -9.25
C ILE A 45 20.48 14.00 -8.92
N HIS A 46 20.76 13.82 -7.63
CA HIS A 46 21.88 12.97 -7.23
C HIS A 46 21.72 11.54 -7.77
N GLY A 47 22.60 11.15 -8.70
CA GLY A 47 22.64 9.82 -9.32
C GLY A 47 21.73 9.62 -10.53
N LEU A 48 21.02 10.66 -10.99
CA LEU A 48 20.20 10.61 -12.21
C LEU A 48 20.34 11.94 -12.97
N ASP A 49 20.75 11.86 -14.24
CA ASP A 49 20.97 13.04 -15.08
C ASP A 49 19.66 13.74 -15.47
N ASP A 50 18.58 12.96 -15.61
CA ASP A 50 17.27 13.44 -15.99
C ASP A 50 16.18 12.78 -15.16
N ALA A 51 15.45 13.59 -14.39
CA ALA A 51 14.28 13.15 -13.66
C ALA A 51 13.27 14.30 -13.49
N VAL A 52 12.05 13.95 -13.09
CA VAL A 52 11.02 14.90 -12.67
C VAL A 52 10.92 14.86 -11.15
N VAL A 53 11.06 16.00 -10.49
CA VAL A 53 10.73 16.16 -9.08
C VAL A 53 9.56 17.13 -8.95
N LEU A 54 8.43 16.63 -8.47
CA LEU A 54 7.31 17.47 -8.08
C LEU A 54 7.52 17.95 -6.64
N LEU A 55 7.56 19.26 -6.47
CA LEU A 55 7.45 19.93 -5.17
C LEU A 55 5.97 20.28 -4.99
N ALA A 56 5.30 19.58 -4.07
CA ALA A 56 3.87 19.64 -3.88
C ALA A 56 3.51 20.07 -2.46
N TRP A 57 2.53 20.96 -2.35
CA TRP A 57 1.89 21.38 -1.10
C TRP A 57 0.40 21.17 -1.24
N LYS A 58 -0.29 20.76 -0.17
CA LYS A 58 -1.75 20.78 -0.20
C LYS A 58 -2.24 22.22 -0.38
N ALA A 59 -3.31 22.40 -1.15
CA ALA A 59 -3.81 23.73 -1.52
C ALA A 59 -4.37 24.52 -0.32
N ASP A 60 -4.80 23.82 0.73
CA ASP A 60 -5.29 24.35 2.01
C ASP A 60 -4.18 24.56 3.05
N GLN A 61 -2.93 24.23 2.71
CA GLN A 61 -1.76 24.38 3.58
C GLN A 61 -0.84 25.51 3.10
N PRO A 62 -0.09 26.14 4.01
CA PRO A 62 0.87 27.16 3.62
C PRO A 62 2.04 26.51 2.86
N MET A 63 2.57 27.22 1.85
CA MET A 63 3.72 26.77 1.05
C MET A 63 5.04 26.89 1.80
N THR A 64 5.15 26.24 2.96
CA THR A 64 6.37 26.22 3.78
C THR A 64 7.16 24.92 3.57
N PRO A 65 8.47 24.89 3.88
CA PRO A 65 9.29 23.68 3.78
C PRO A 65 8.80 22.51 4.65
N GLU A 66 8.00 22.77 5.69
CA GLU A 66 7.43 21.77 6.60
C GLU A 66 6.28 21.00 5.93
N HIS A 67 5.50 21.66 5.08
CA HIS A 67 4.38 21.09 4.33
C HIS A 67 4.78 20.59 2.94
N LEU A 68 6.07 20.68 2.60
CA LEU A 68 6.59 20.26 1.30
C LEU A 68 6.64 18.74 1.18
N HIS A 69 5.91 18.22 0.19
CA HIS A 69 6.06 16.86 -0.31
C HIS A 69 6.89 16.87 -1.59
N CYS A 70 7.87 15.97 -1.68
CA CYS A 70 8.63 15.77 -2.91
C CYS A 70 8.35 14.40 -3.51
N VAL A 71 7.82 14.38 -4.73
CA VAL A 71 7.56 13.15 -5.50
C VAL A 71 8.54 13.09 -6.66
N LEU A 72 9.13 11.92 -6.89
CA LEU A 72 10.12 11.69 -7.95
C LEU A 72 9.49 10.80 -9.01
N SER A 73 9.67 11.15 -10.28
CA SER A 73 9.42 10.28 -11.42
C SER A 73 10.67 10.22 -12.30
N THR A 74 11.02 9.02 -12.75
CA THR A 74 12.02 8.81 -13.82
C THR A 74 11.40 8.90 -15.21
N ASP A 75 10.07 8.83 -15.29
CA ASP A 75 9.31 9.02 -16.52
C ASP A 75 8.93 10.50 -16.64
N ARG A 76 9.44 11.13 -17.70
CA ARG A 76 9.27 12.56 -17.99
C ARG A 76 8.00 12.84 -18.79
N GLU A 77 7.45 11.85 -19.46
CA GLU A 77 6.26 11.99 -20.31
C GLU A 77 5.00 12.11 -19.45
N LEU A 78 5.05 11.62 -18.21
CA LEU A 78 3.95 11.73 -17.27
C LEU A 78 3.66 13.18 -16.85
N GLY A 79 2.37 13.53 -16.91
CA GLY A 79 1.85 14.77 -16.36
C GLY A 79 1.92 14.81 -14.83
N ASP A 80 1.82 16.01 -14.26
CA ASP A 80 1.93 16.22 -12.81
C ASP A 80 0.84 15.46 -12.03
N GLU A 81 -0.38 15.42 -12.58
CA GLU A 81 -1.51 14.68 -12.01
C GLU A 81 -1.24 13.17 -12.00
N ASP A 82 -0.71 12.61 -13.10
CA ASP A 82 -0.43 11.19 -13.21
C ASP A 82 0.65 10.74 -12.22
N ILE A 83 1.73 11.52 -12.12
CA ILE A 83 2.81 11.25 -11.16
C ILE A 83 2.25 11.24 -9.73
N LEU A 84 1.45 12.24 -9.36
CA LEU A 84 0.85 12.30 -8.01
C LEU A 84 -0.17 11.18 -7.80
N ARG A 85 -0.98 10.85 -8.81
CA ARG A 85 -1.96 9.76 -8.78
C ARG A 85 -1.30 8.40 -8.59
N TYR A 86 -0.19 8.13 -9.28
CA TYR A 86 0.59 6.91 -9.07
C TYR A 86 1.24 6.90 -7.69
N TYR A 87 1.79 8.03 -7.23
CA TYR A 87 2.37 8.12 -5.89
C TYR A 87 1.33 7.91 -4.79
N ALA A 88 0.09 8.36 -4.98
CA ALA A 88 -1.01 8.15 -4.04
C ALA A 88 -1.31 6.65 -3.80
N GLN A 89 -1.07 5.78 -4.80
CA GLN A 89 -1.22 4.33 -4.66
C GLN A 89 -0.23 3.70 -3.66
N ARG A 90 0.82 4.42 -3.26
CA ARG A 90 1.78 3.95 -2.24
C ARG A 90 1.10 3.64 -0.91
N TRP A 91 0.08 4.42 -0.53
CA TRP A 91 -0.67 4.15 0.71
C TRP A 91 -1.40 2.81 0.64
N THR A 92 -1.96 2.44 -0.52
CA THR A 92 -2.60 1.15 -0.75
C THR A 92 -1.67 -0.02 -0.43
N ILE A 93 -0.38 0.08 -0.79
CA ILE A 93 0.63 -0.92 -0.48
C ILE A 93 0.87 -1.01 1.03
N GLU A 94 0.96 0.14 1.73
CA GLU A 94 1.11 0.16 3.19
C GLU A 94 -0.10 -0.47 3.89
N CYS A 95 -1.32 -0.11 3.46
CA CYS A 95 -2.55 -0.71 3.95
C CYS A 95 -2.59 -2.22 3.72
N PHE A 96 -2.16 -2.70 2.55
CA PHE A 96 -2.05 -4.13 2.26
C PHE A 96 -1.13 -4.83 3.26
N PHE A 97 0.10 -4.31 3.48
CA PHE A 97 1.04 -4.95 4.41
C PHE A 97 0.53 -4.91 5.85
N ARG A 98 -0.13 -3.83 6.26
CA ARG A 98 -0.76 -3.73 7.58
C ARG A 98 -1.81 -4.81 7.77
N GLN A 99 -2.74 -4.94 6.81
CA GLN A 99 -3.78 -5.98 6.84
C GLN A 99 -3.19 -7.40 6.81
N ALA A 100 -2.19 -7.66 5.97
CA ALA A 100 -1.54 -8.96 5.89
C ALA A 100 -0.83 -9.34 7.21
N LYS A 101 -0.22 -8.39 7.91
CA LYS A 101 0.37 -8.62 9.24
C LYS A 101 -0.70 -8.84 10.30
N ASP A 102 -1.69 -7.97 10.36
CA ASP A 102 -2.71 -8.02 11.42
C ASP A 102 -3.60 -9.26 11.29
N GLN A 103 -4.07 -9.56 10.09
CA GLN A 103 -5.06 -10.61 9.83
C GLN A 103 -4.46 -11.97 9.47
N LEU A 104 -3.28 -12.01 8.85
CA LEU A 104 -2.64 -13.24 8.38
C LEU A 104 -1.27 -13.51 9.02
N LYS A 105 -0.83 -12.64 9.93
CA LYS A 105 0.44 -12.78 10.68
C LYS A 105 1.65 -12.88 9.77
N LEU A 106 1.68 -12.11 8.67
CA LEU A 106 2.80 -12.07 7.73
C LEU A 106 4.18 -11.93 8.42
N ASP A 107 4.26 -11.23 9.55
CA ASP A 107 5.46 -11.03 10.38
C ASP A 107 5.48 -11.87 11.68
N GLY A 108 4.51 -12.76 11.89
CA GLY A 108 4.37 -13.62 13.05
C GLY A 108 5.12 -14.97 12.98
N TYR A 109 5.92 -15.19 11.93
CA TYR A 109 6.73 -16.41 11.82
C TYR A 109 7.85 -16.43 12.87
N ARG A 110 8.07 -17.58 13.52
CA ARG A 110 9.12 -17.76 14.56
C ARG A 110 10.29 -18.61 14.10
N VAL A 111 10.32 -18.97 12.82
CA VAL A 111 11.39 -19.76 12.20
C VAL A 111 12.54 -18.85 11.76
N ARG A 112 13.79 -19.30 11.93
CA ARG A 112 14.99 -18.54 11.55
C ARG A 112 15.52 -18.89 10.15
N HIS A 113 15.14 -20.04 9.62
CA HIS A 113 15.66 -20.51 8.34
C HIS A 113 15.00 -19.76 7.17
N ILE A 114 15.80 -19.07 6.33
CA ILE A 114 15.29 -18.22 5.24
C ILE A 114 14.35 -18.95 4.27
N ARG A 115 14.62 -20.23 3.98
CA ARG A 115 13.74 -21.04 3.11
C ARG A 115 12.35 -21.24 3.74
N ALA A 116 12.28 -21.40 5.05
CA ALA A 116 11.00 -21.56 5.75
C ALA A 116 10.23 -20.24 5.77
N VAL A 117 10.91 -19.12 6.01
CA VAL A 117 10.34 -17.76 5.93
C VAL A 117 9.76 -17.48 4.54
N LYS A 118 10.52 -17.76 3.47
CA LYS A 118 10.06 -17.59 2.08
C LYS A 118 8.81 -18.43 1.76
N ARG A 119 8.78 -19.70 2.22
CA ARG A 119 7.61 -20.57 2.05
C ARG A 119 6.39 -20.03 2.81
N TYR A 120 6.59 -19.57 4.04
CA TYR A 120 5.53 -18.96 4.84
C TYR A 120 4.94 -17.73 4.14
N TRP A 121 5.79 -16.81 3.68
CA TRP A 121 5.34 -15.64 2.92
C TRP A 121 4.59 -16.01 1.65
N ALA A 122 5.05 -17.02 0.90
CA ALA A 122 4.35 -17.47 -0.30
C ALA A 122 2.93 -17.95 0.01
N VAL A 123 2.73 -18.71 1.10
CA VAL A 123 1.41 -19.17 1.53
C VAL A 123 0.52 -18.01 1.97
N VAL A 124 1.07 -17.05 2.75
CA VAL A 124 0.31 -15.86 3.17
C VAL A 124 -0.11 -15.02 1.96
N LEU A 125 0.80 -14.79 1.00
CA LEU A 125 0.51 -14.04 -0.22
C LEU A 125 -0.52 -14.75 -1.10
N LEU A 126 -0.44 -16.08 -1.22
CA LEU A 126 -1.44 -16.88 -1.92
C LEU A 126 -2.81 -16.75 -1.25
N ALA A 127 -2.87 -16.80 0.08
CA ALA A 127 -4.11 -16.58 0.82
C ALA A 127 -4.66 -15.16 0.58
N CYS A 128 -3.81 -14.14 0.51
CA CYS A 128 -4.24 -12.79 0.16
C CYS A 128 -4.89 -12.71 -1.22
N VAL A 129 -4.20 -13.24 -2.24
CA VAL A 129 -4.68 -13.24 -3.63
C VAL A 129 -6.00 -14.00 -3.75
N TYR A 130 -6.07 -15.20 -3.15
CA TYR A 130 -7.29 -16.01 -3.14
C TYR A 130 -8.46 -15.28 -2.47
N SER A 131 -8.23 -14.63 -1.32
CA SER A 131 -9.26 -13.85 -0.61
C SER A 131 -9.81 -12.69 -1.45
N ILE A 132 -8.92 -11.96 -2.12
CA ILE A 132 -9.28 -10.85 -3.00
C ILE A 132 -10.06 -11.38 -4.21
N ALA A 133 -9.58 -12.47 -4.84
CA ALA A 133 -10.23 -13.06 -6.01
C ALA A 133 -11.65 -13.58 -5.69
N GLU A 134 -11.82 -14.24 -4.55
CA GLU A 134 -13.12 -14.80 -4.13
C GLU A 134 -14.17 -13.74 -3.80
N SER A 135 -13.76 -12.59 -3.26
CA SER A 135 -14.69 -11.50 -2.94
C SER A 135 -14.86 -10.49 -4.06
N GLN A 136 -13.92 -10.42 -5.01
CA GLN A 136 -13.76 -9.32 -5.97
C GLN A 136 -13.67 -7.93 -5.28
N GLN A 137 -13.21 -7.92 -4.03
CA GLN A 137 -13.10 -6.73 -3.18
C GLN A 137 -11.70 -6.65 -2.55
N ASN A 138 -11.54 -5.81 -1.52
CA ASN A 138 -10.30 -5.71 -0.78
C ASN A 138 -10.02 -6.96 0.08
N LEU A 139 -8.77 -7.07 0.57
CA LEU A 139 -8.31 -8.20 1.36
C LEU A 139 -9.16 -8.45 2.62
N SER A 140 -9.62 -7.40 3.31
CA SER A 140 -10.43 -7.56 4.53
C SER A 140 -11.78 -8.21 4.22
N ALA A 141 -12.49 -7.69 3.21
CA ALA A 141 -13.77 -8.25 2.77
C ALA A 141 -13.60 -9.70 2.29
N GLY A 142 -12.51 -9.99 1.57
CA GLY A 142 -12.14 -11.36 1.18
C GLY A 142 -11.97 -12.30 2.36
N LEU A 143 -11.20 -11.89 3.36
CA LEU A 143 -10.95 -12.71 4.55
C LEU A 143 -12.21 -12.92 5.39
N GLU A 144 -13.06 -11.89 5.53
CA GLU A 144 -14.36 -12.00 6.19
C GLU A 144 -15.28 -12.98 5.48
N LEU A 145 -15.37 -12.90 4.14
CA LEU A 145 -16.13 -13.83 3.32
C LEU A 145 -15.66 -15.28 3.51
N LEU A 146 -14.35 -15.53 3.43
CA LEU A 146 -13.79 -16.86 3.60
C LEU A 146 -13.97 -17.42 5.00
N ARG A 147 -13.82 -16.58 6.04
CA ARG A 147 -14.10 -16.96 7.43
C ARG A 147 -15.57 -17.32 7.63
N SER A 148 -16.48 -16.53 7.06
CA SER A 148 -17.92 -16.79 7.08
C SER A 148 -18.25 -18.11 6.39
N ARG A 149 -17.76 -18.33 5.16
CA ARG A 149 -17.96 -19.59 4.42
C ARG A 149 -17.44 -20.79 5.19
N LYS A 150 -16.24 -20.69 5.77
CA LYS A 150 -15.69 -21.76 6.64
C LYS A 150 -16.63 -22.07 7.80
N GLY A 151 -17.20 -21.06 8.45
CA GLY A 151 -18.19 -21.22 9.50
C GLY A 151 -19.43 -22.00 9.03
N HIS A 152 -20.00 -21.60 7.89
CA HIS A 152 -21.15 -22.29 7.29
C HIS A 152 -20.83 -23.74 6.94
N SER A 153 -19.69 -24.00 6.29
CA SER A 153 -19.28 -25.36 5.95
C SER A 153 -19.07 -26.26 7.17
N VAL A 154 -18.61 -25.71 8.31
CA VAL A 154 -18.51 -26.47 9.57
C VAL A 154 -19.90 -26.80 10.11
N VAL A 155 -20.85 -25.86 10.06
CA VAL A 155 -22.24 -26.10 10.49
C VAL A 155 -22.90 -27.17 9.61
N GLU A 156 -22.76 -27.07 8.28
CA GLU A 156 -23.26 -28.07 7.34
C GLU A 156 -22.64 -29.45 7.56
N PHE A 157 -21.33 -29.49 7.83
CA PHE A 157 -20.62 -30.72 8.17
C PHE A 157 -21.20 -31.37 9.43
N ILE A 158 -21.38 -30.60 10.52
CA ILE A 158 -21.97 -31.10 11.78
C ILE A 158 -23.40 -31.62 11.54
N TYR A 159 -24.20 -30.86 10.80
CA TYR A 159 -25.58 -31.24 10.49
C TYR A 159 -25.66 -32.55 9.69
N ASN A 160 -24.82 -32.70 8.67
CA ASN A 160 -24.78 -33.91 7.84
C ASN A 160 -24.25 -35.12 8.63
N ALA A 161 -23.26 -34.92 9.50
CA ALA A 161 -22.76 -35.98 10.39
C ALA A 161 -23.84 -36.43 11.40
N ALA A 162 -24.60 -35.49 11.96
CA ALA A 162 -25.71 -35.80 12.85
C ALA A 162 -26.82 -36.60 12.15
N LYS A 163 -27.15 -36.27 10.88
CA LYS A 163 -28.09 -37.06 10.06
C LYS A 163 -27.64 -38.51 9.83
N GLN A 164 -26.35 -38.78 9.91
CA GLN A 164 -25.76 -40.11 9.76
C GLN A 164 -25.58 -40.81 11.12
N GLU A 165 -26.13 -40.26 12.20
CA GLU A 165 -26.04 -40.78 13.56
C GLU A 165 -24.58 -40.93 14.06
N ILE A 166 -23.66 -40.13 13.52
CA ILE A 166 -22.27 -40.12 13.97
C ILE A 166 -22.21 -39.55 15.40
N PRO A 167 -21.61 -40.26 16.39
CA PRO A 167 -21.53 -39.76 17.76
C PRO A 167 -20.78 -38.43 17.85
N ILE A 168 -21.28 -37.53 18.70
CA ILE A 168 -20.75 -36.17 18.85
C ILE A 168 -19.25 -36.14 19.25
N ASP A 169 -18.78 -37.14 20.00
CA ASP A 169 -17.38 -37.25 20.40
C ASP A 169 -16.45 -37.52 19.21
N VAL A 170 -16.93 -38.28 18.22
CA VAL A 170 -16.21 -38.50 16.96
C VAL A 170 -16.13 -37.20 16.16
N ILE A 171 -17.22 -36.44 16.09
CA ILE A 171 -17.27 -35.14 15.41
C ILE A 171 -16.32 -34.13 16.09
N LYS A 172 -16.34 -34.03 17.42
CA LYS A 172 -15.43 -33.14 18.17
C LYS A 172 -13.96 -33.49 17.94
N LYS A 173 -13.63 -34.79 17.89
CA LYS A 173 -12.28 -35.26 17.58
C LYS A 173 -11.85 -34.88 16.17
N GLN A 174 -12.73 -35.01 15.17
CA GLN A 174 -12.46 -34.62 13.78
C GLN A 174 -12.27 -33.10 13.63
N LEU A 175 -13.07 -32.30 14.35
CA LEU A 175 -12.95 -30.84 14.35
C LEU A 175 -11.82 -30.31 15.23
N HIS A 176 -11.10 -31.18 15.95
CA HIS A 176 -10.01 -30.82 16.87
C HIS A 176 -10.47 -29.83 17.97
N VAL A 177 -11.68 -30.05 18.50
CA VAL A 177 -12.29 -29.25 19.59
C VAL A 177 -12.59 -30.09 20.83
N ALA A 178 -12.13 -31.34 20.85
CA ALA A 178 -12.19 -32.26 21.99
C ALA A 178 -11.01 -32.05 22.94
#